data_AF-A0ABD5HUF1-F1
#
_entry.id   AF-A0ABD5HUF1-F1
#
_cell.length_a   1.000
_cell.length_b   1.000
_cell.length_c   1.000
_cell.angle_alpha   90.00
_cell.angle_beta   90.00
_cell.angle_gamma   90.00
#
_symmetry.space_group_name_H-M   'P 1'
#
loop_
_entity.id
_entity.type
_entity.pdbx_description
1 polymer ?
#
loop_
_entity_poly.entity_id
_entity_poly.type
_entity_poly.pdbx_seq_one_letter_code
_entity_poly.pdbx_strand_id
1 'polypeptide(L)'
;MVKYQSVNCFEYIESWSYYIEKAKVTNNNLYLIFDSIEITKKHPLNPFNNGWEINKATLTFYDFEVIDAGYYDCSHVQKQEIIFDKDCLYVPTSLLELINDFTLVTEDMKEQNETFFEHCFEGWAWKFGEDIWGYFKICYTRMEMTWDSFYNQRDT
;
A
#
# COMPACT_ATOMS: atom_id res chain seq x y z
N MET A 1 -15.93 -11.29 -13.54
CA MET A 1 -15.16 -12.46 -13.10
C MET A 1 -13.72 -12.00 -13.11
N VAL A 2 -12.99 -12.17 -12.00
CA VAL A 2 -11.60 -11.71 -11.90
C VAL A 2 -10.77 -12.35 -13.02
N LYS A 3 -10.11 -11.55 -13.86
CA LYS A 3 -9.32 -12.06 -14.99
C LYS A 3 -7.90 -12.47 -14.58
N TYR A 4 -7.29 -11.74 -13.65
CA TYR A 4 -5.94 -11.99 -13.18
C TYR A 4 -5.89 -12.05 -11.65
N GLN A 5 -5.19 -13.04 -11.12
CA GLN A 5 -5.02 -13.27 -9.68
C GLN A 5 -3.60 -13.79 -9.42
N SER A 6 -2.81 -13.03 -8.66
CA SER A 6 -1.49 -13.44 -8.19
C SER A 6 -1.45 -13.47 -6.66
N VAL A 7 -0.55 -14.29 -6.11
CA VAL A 7 -0.40 -14.51 -4.67
C VAL A 7 1.04 -14.23 -4.29
N ASN A 8 1.25 -13.47 -3.20
CA ASN A 8 2.56 -13.12 -2.66
C ASN A 8 3.54 -12.60 -3.74
N CYS A 9 3.05 -11.67 -4.58
CA CYS A 9 3.81 -11.05 -5.67
C CYS A 9 4.06 -9.56 -5.41
N PHE A 10 4.16 -9.16 -4.14
CA PHE A 10 4.29 -7.75 -3.77
C PHE A 10 5.58 -7.16 -4.33
N GLU A 11 6.67 -7.94 -4.34
CA GLU A 11 7.98 -7.58 -4.86
C GLU A 11 8.02 -7.32 -6.37
N TYR A 12 6.92 -7.61 -7.08
CA TYR A 12 6.76 -7.36 -8.51
C TYR A 12 5.81 -6.20 -8.81
N ILE A 13 5.35 -5.49 -7.79
CA ILE A 13 4.72 -4.19 -7.95
C ILE A 13 5.83 -3.15 -8.12
N GLU A 14 5.53 -2.06 -8.83
CA GLU A 14 6.20 -0.76 -8.73
C GLU A 14 6.76 -0.47 -7.31
N SER A 15 7.51 0.61 -7.08
CA SER A 15 7.47 1.33 -5.78
C SER A 15 7.21 2.81 -6.02
N TRP A 16 6.27 3.11 -6.91
CA TRP A 16 5.91 4.48 -7.29
C TRP A 16 4.63 4.87 -6.55
N SER A 17 4.61 6.02 -5.89
CA SER A 17 3.45 6.56 -5.16
C SER A 17 2.07 6.12 -5.69
N TYR A 18 1.39 5.15 -5.06
CA TYR A 18 0.01 4.76 -5.44
C TYR A 18 -1.00 5.31 -4.46
N TYR A 19 -2.09 5.83 -5.02
CA TYR A 19 -3.23 6.28 -4.24
C TYR A 19 -4.13 5.11 -3.85
N ILE A 20 -4.36 4.94 -2.55
CA ILE A 20 -5.38 4.03 -2.03
C ILE A 20 -6.74 4.73 -2.20
N GLU A 21 -7.45 4.38 -3.26
CA GLU A 21 -8.80 4.91 -3.54
C GLU A 21 -9.77 4.53 -2.40
N LYS A 22 -9.66 3.29 -1.93
CA LYS A 22 -10.56 2.77 -0.91
C LYS A 22 -9.92 1.65 -0.11
N ALA A 23 -10.16 1.68 1.20
CA ALA A 23 -9.87 0.55 2.08
C ALA A 23 -11.14 -0.07 2.64
N LYS A 24 -11.11 -1.38 2.87
CA LYS A 24 -12.18 -2.13 3.51
C LYS A 24 -11.60 -3.20 4.42
N VAL A 25 -12.23 -3.41 5.58
CA VAL A 25 -11.94 -4.54 6.48
C VAL A 25 -13.17 -5.42 6.56
N THR A 26 -13.01 -6.73 6.37
CA THR A 26 -14.10 -7.72 6.51
C THR A 26 -13.51 -9.07 6.85
N ASN A 27 -14.05 -9.77 7.85
CA ASN A 27 -13.60 -11.10 8.27
C ASN A 27 -12.09 -11.19 8.46
N ASN A 28 -11.49 -10.23 9.17
CA ASN A 28 -10.04 -10.13 9.38
C ASN A 28 -9.19 -10.06 8.10
N ASN A 29 -9.77 -9.61 6.98
CA ASN A 29 -9.04 -9.32 5.76
C ASN A 29 -9.05 -7.83 5.48
N LEU A 30 -7.89 -7.29 5.09
CA LEU A 30 -7.73 -5.92 4.63
C LEU A 30 -7.74 -5.91 3.11
N TYR A 31 -8.60 -5.09 2.53
CA TYR A 31 -8.69 -4.86 1.10
C TYR A 31 -8.26 -3.42 0.83
N LEU A 32 -7.16 -3.26 0.10
CA LEU A 32 -6.70 -1.98 -0.42
C LEU A 32 -7.02 -1.95 -1.91
N ILE A 33 -7.84 -0.99 -2.32
CA ILE A 33 -8.29 -0.81 -3.70
C ILE A 33 -7.57 0.42 -4.24
N PHE A 34 -6.94 0.25 -5.38
CA PHE A 34 -6.12 1.25 -6.04
C PHE A 34 -6.70 1.55 -7.41
N ASP A 35 -6.78 2.83 -7.78
CA ASP A 35 -7.21 3.22 -9.12
C ASP A 35 -6.27 2.68 -10.20
N SER A 36 -4.97 2.76 -9.93
CA SER A 36 -3.94 2.09 -10.73
C SER A 36 -2.72 1.67 -9.91
N ILE A 37 -2.07 0.61 -10.38
CA ILE A 37 -0.79 0.11 -9.86
C ILE A 37 0.06 -0.31 -11.06
N GLU A 38 1.35 0.00 -11.05
CA GLU A 38 2.29 -0.54 -12.02
C GLU A 38 2.86 -1.88 -11.54
N ILE A 39 2.95 -2.87 -12.42
CA ILE A 39 3.68 -4.10 -12.16
C ILE A 39 4.96 -4.15 -12.99
N THR A 40 6.04 -4.68 -12.40
CA THR A 40 7.32 -4.88 -13.07
C THR A 40 7.17 -5.87 -14.25
N LYS A 41 8.14 -5.88 -15.16
CA LYS A 41 8.27 -6.93 -16.20
C LYS A 41 8.49 -8.35 -15.64
N LYS A 42 8.83 -8.48 -14.35
CA LYS A 42 9.08 -9.79 -13.70
C LYS A 42 7.81 -10.40 -13.12
N HIS A 43 6.74 -9.61 -13.01
CA HIS A 43 5.48 -10.11 -12.47
C HIS A 43 4.96 -11.29 -13.32
N PRO A 44 4.59 -12.44 -12.72
CA PRO A 44 4.30 -13.68 -13.45
C PRO A 44 3.10 -13.60 -14.40
N LEU A 45 2.19 -12.65 -14.14
CA LEU A 45 1.01 -12.38 -14.97
C LEU A 45 1.16 -11.14 -15.87
N ASN A 46 2.35 -10.55 -15.96
CA ASN A 46 2.64 -9.50 -16.94
C ASN A 46 3.00 -10.15 -18.28
N PRO A 47 2.17 -10.02 -19.33
CA PRO A 47 2.48 -10.58 -20.65
C PRO A 47 3.45 -9.70 -21.46
N PHE A 48 3.82 -8.52 -20.96
CA PHE A 48 4.64 -7.54 -21.65
C PHE A 48 6.11 -7.64 -21.22
N ASN A 49 7.03 -7.21 -22.10
CA ASN A 49 8.48 -7.26 -21.84
C ASN A 49 9.00 -6.04 -21.03
N ASN A 50 8.09 -5.23 -20.50
CA ASN A 50 8.34 -4.00 -19.73
C ASN A 50 7.35 -3.90 -18.56
N GLY A 51 7.57 -2.94 -17.66
CA GLY A 51 6.58 -2.57 -16.64
C GLY A 51 5.28 -2.11 -17.31
N TRP A 52 4.15 -2.38 -16.65
CA TRP A 52 2.85 -2.02 -17.19
C TRP A 52 1.86 -1.67 -16.08
N GLU A 53 1.05 -0.64 -16.33
CA GLU A 53 0.02 -0.15 -15.42
C GLU A 53 -1.24 -1.03 -15.50
N ILE A 54 -1.83 -1.31 -14.35
CA ILE A 54 -3.07 -2.05 -14.18
C ILE A 54 -4.16 -1.09 -13.76
N ASN A 55 -5.37 -1.26 -14.31
CA ASN A 55 -6.54 -0.54 -13.83
C ASN A 55 -7.16 -1.27 -12.64
N LYS A 56 -7.53 -0.52 -11.60
CA LYS A 56 -8.42 -0.98 -10.52
C LYS A 56 -7.95 -2.26 -9.85
N ALA A 57 -6.72 -2.25 -9.36
CA ALA A 57 -6.16 -3.39 -8.64
C ALA A 57 -6.68 -3.44 -7.21
N THR A 58 -6.89 -4.66 -6.70
CA THR A 58 -7.15 -4.89 -5.27
C THR A 58 -6.05 -5.74 -4.69
N LEU A 59 -5.43 -5.25 -3.61
CA LEU A 59 -4.55 -6.03 -2.74
C LEU A 59 -5.35 -6.48 -1.52
N THR A 60 -5.39 -7.79 -1.31
CA THR A 60 -6.06 -8.42 -0.17
C THR A 60 -5.03 -9.04 0.75
N PHE A 61 -5.00 -8.60 2.00
CA PHE A 61 -4.17 -9.17 3.06
C PHE A 61 -5.06 -10.02 3.96
N TYR A 62 -4.80 -11.32 4.00
CA TYR A 62 -5.60 -12.31 4.72
C TYR A 62 -5.13 -12.47 6.16
N ASP A 63 -6.10 -12.64 7.06
CA ASP A 63 -5.87 -12.77 8.51
C ASP A 63 -4.94 -11.68 9.04
N PHE A 64 -5.20 -10.44 8.63
CA PHE A 64 -4.30 -9.33 8.96
C PHE A 64 -4.51 -8.86 10.39
N GLU A 65 -3.43 -8.41 11.03
CA GLU A 65 -3.47 -7.67 12.28
C GLU A 65 -2.68 -6.37 12.13
N VAL A 66 -3.13 -5.32 12.82
CA VAL A 66 -2.43 -4.03 12.87
C VAL A 66 -1.42 -4.10 14.00
N ILE A 67 -0.15 -3.92 13.67
CA ILE A 67 0.94 -3.83 14.64
C ILE A 67 1.08 -2.40 15.14
N ASP A 68 1.07 -1.44 14.21
CA ASP A 68 1.19 -0.01 14.51
C ASP A 68 0.57 0.82 13.38
N ALA A 69 0.04 1.99 13.71
CA ALA A 69 -0.53 2.93 12.74
C ALA A 69 -0.56 4.35 13.32
N GLY A 70 -0.12 5.33 12.55
CA GLY A 70 0.01 6.70 12.99
C GLY A 70 0.51 7.63 11.90
N TYR A 71 0.71 8.88 12.27
CA TYR A 71 1.30 9.89 11.41
C TYR A 71 2.24 10.79 12.18
N TYR A 72 3.08 11.53 11.46
CA TYR A 72 4.05 12.45 12.02
C TYR A 72 3.54 13.89 11.92
N ASP A 73 3.20 14.48 13.07
CA ASP A 73 2.86 15.89 13.16
C ASP A 73 4.12 16.74 13.18
N CYS A 74 4.39 17.41 12.07
CA CYS A 74 5.53 18.30 11.87
C CYS A 74 5.15 19.79 12.00
N SER A 75 3.94 20.13 12.45
CA SER A 75 3.45 21.52 12.51
C SER A 75 4.33 22.47 13.35
N HIS A 76 5.13 21.92 14.25
CA HIS A 76 6.05 22.64 15.12
C HIS A 76 7.49 22.74 14.58
N VAL A 77 7.78 22.11 13.43
CA VAL A 77 9.14 22.02 12.87
C VAL A 77 9.38 23.17 11.89
N GLN A 78 10.49 23.89 12.10
CA GLN A 78 10.95 24.94 11.18
C GLN A 78 12.35 24.58 10.67
N LYS A 79 12.39 23.66 9.69
CA LYS A 79 13.62 23.19 9.04
C LYS A 79 13.41 23.05 7.54
N GLN A 80 14.49 23.20 6.77
CA GLN A 80 14.45 22.99 5.31
C GLN A 80 14.40 21.51 4.94
N GLU A 81 15.08 20.67 5.71
CA GLU A 81 15.01 19.21 5.62
C GLU A 81 14.41 18.68 6.92
N ILE A 82 13.33 17.89 6.80
CA ILE A 82 12.62 17.29 7.92
C ILE A 82 12.94 15.80 7.93
N ILE A 83 13.42 15.30 9.07
CA ILE A 83 13.55 13.87 9.32
C ILE A 83 12.38 13.47 10.22
N PHE A 84 11.32 12.90 9.65
CA PHE A 84 10.04 12.62 10.34
C PHE A 84 10.21 11.98 11.72
N ASP A 85 10.98 10.88 11.80
CA ASP A 85 11.23 10.15 13.06
C ASP A 85 11.96 10.93 14.15
N LYS A 86 12.69 11.99 13.78
CA LYS A 86 13.52 12.76 14.72
C LYS A 86 12.93 14.12 15.04
N ASP A 87 12.30 14.72 14.05
CA ASP A 87 11.89 16.11 14.09
C ASP A 87 10.41 16.27 14.42
N CYS A 88 9.58 15.27 14.14
CA CYS A 88 8.13 15.37 14.26
C CYS A 88 7.59 14.51 15.41
N LEU A 89 6.36 14.80 15.83
CA LEU A 89 5.69 14.06 16.88
C LEU A 89 4.90 12.91 16.24
N TYR A 90 5.17 11.67 16.65
CA TYR A 90 4.34 10.53 16.27
C TYR A 90 2.98 10.61 16.97
N VAL A 91 1.91 10.57 16.18
CA VAL A 91 0.52 10.55 16.63
C VAL A 91 -0.12 9.21 16.26
N PRO A 92 -0.31 8.29 17.21
CA PRO A 92 -1.00 7.04 16.96
C PRO A 92 -2.45 7.27 16.53
N THR A 93 -2.93 6.49 15.56
CA THR A 93 -4.32 6.53 15.09
C THR A 93 -4.80 5.15 14.67
N SER A 94 -6.10 4.99 14.40
CA SER A 94 -6.60 3.72 13.86
C SER A 94 -6.23 3.58 12.38
N LEU A 95 -5.90 2.35 11.95
CA LEU A 95 -5.53 2.08 10.56
C LEU A 95 -6.56 2.64 9.56
N LEU A 96 -7.85 2.37 9.78
CA LEU A 96 -8.92 2.86 8.90
C LEU A 96 -9.03 4.39 8.87
N GLU A 97 -8.72 5.05 9.99
CA GLU A 97 -8.70 6.51 10.01
C GLU A 97 -7.53 7.06 9.19
N LEU A 98 -6.38 6.36 9.21
CA LEU A 98 -5.15 6.71 8.49
C LEU A 98 -5.24 6.50 6.98
N ILE A 99 -5.65 5.31 6.55
CA ILE A 99 -5.53 4.87 5.14
C ILE A 99 -6.62 5.43 4.23
N ASN A 100 -7.63 6.10 4.80
CA ASN A 100 -8.60 6.85 4.03
C ASN A 100 -7.92 8.12 3.52
N ASP A 101 -7.80 8.25 2.20
CA ASP A 101 -7.08 9.34 1.53
C ASP A 101 -5.57 9.29 1.79
N PHE A 102 -4.94 8.19 1.35
CA PHE A 102 -3.53 7.89 1.59
C PHE A 102 -2.80 7.58 0.27
N THR A 103 -1.65 8.19 0.06
CA THR A 103 -0.73 7.82 -1.03
C THR A 103 0.43 7.04 -0.44
N LEU A 104 0.52 5.75 -0.75
CA LEU A 104 1.64 4.88 -0.36
C LEU A 104 2.85 5.22 -1.21
N VAL A 105 3.95 5.62 -0.58
CA VAL A 105 5.19 6.06 -1.25
C VAL A 105 6.31 5.05 -1.07
N THR A 106 6.42 4.46 0.12
CA THR A 106 7.42 3.43 0.40
C THR A 106 6.79 2.26 1.12
N GLU A 107 7.11 1.08 0.62
CA GLU A 107 6.87 -0.20 1.25
C GLU A 107 8.20 -0.81 1.70
N ASP A 108 8.18 -1.51 2.84
CA ASP A 108 9.31 -2.33 3.24
C ASP A 108 8.82 -3.59 3.97
N MET A 109 9.19 -4.75 3.43
CA MET A 109 8.92 -6.04 4.08
C MET A 109 9.96 -6.23 5.18
N LYS A 110 9.53 -6.03 6.42
CA LYS A 110 10.40 -6.04 7.58
C LYS A 110 10.76 -7.45 8.05
N GLU A 111 9.81 -8.38 7.93
CA GLU A 111 10.01 -9.77 8.33
C GLU A 111 9.21 -10.73 7.45
N GLN A 112 9.78 -11.90 7.17
CA GLN A 112 9.11 -13.03 6.56
C GLN A 112 9.53 -14.31 7.29
N ASN A 113 8.56 -15.06 7.79
CA ASN A 113 8.78 -16.43 8.27
C ASN A 113 7.74 -17.39 7.66
N GLU A 114 7.77 -18.65 8.08
CA GLU A 114 6.90 -19.70 7.50
C GLU A 114 5.40 -19.44 7.71
N THR A 115 5.03 -18.57 8.65
CA THR A 115 3.64 -18.41 9.11
C THR A 115 3.03 -17.04 8.83
N PHE A 116 3.85 -15.99 8.72
CA PHE A 116 3.36 -14.65 8.47
C PHE A 116 4.39 -13.78 7.74
N PHE A 117 3.87 -12.69 7.19
CA PHE A 117 4.60 -11.57 6.64
C PHE A 117 4.38 -10.35 7.53
N GLU A 118 5.41 -9.54 7.70
CA GLU A 118 5.35 -8.24 8.33
C GLU A 118 5.71 -7.17 7.31
N HIS A 119 4.79 -6.23 7.09
CA HIS A 119 4.94 -5.21 6.07
C HIS A 119 4.70 -3.83 6.65
N CYS A 120 5.63 -2.93 6.34
CA CYS A 120 5.60 -1.54 6.70
C CYS A 120 5.22 -0.71 5.47
N PHE A 121 4.29 0.20 5.64
CA PHE A 121 3.81 1.11 4.61
C PHE A 121 3.91 2.54 5.11
N GLU A 122 4.44 3.39 4.25
CA GLU A 122 4.70 4.79 4.54
C GLU A 122 4.29 5.64 3.35
N GLY A 123 3.87 6.87 3.63
CA GLY A 123 3.42 7.77 2.57
C GLY A 123 2.64 8.97 3.08
N TRP A 124 1.84 9.58 2.22
CA TRP A 124 1.13 10.82 2.53
C TRP A 124 -0.28 10.54 3.06
N ALA A 125 -0.55 10.97 4.29
CA ALA A 125 -1.85 10.83 4.95
C ALA A 125 -2.67 12.13 4.81
N TRP A 126 -3.14 12.39 3.59
CA TRP A 126 -3.74 13.66 3.14
C TRP A 126 -4.89 14.16 4.02
N LYS A 127 -5.64 13.23 4.61
CA LYS A 127 -6.73 13.53 5.54
C LYS A 127 -6.31 14.40 6.73
N PHE A 128 -5.06 14.31 7.18
CA PHE A 128 -4.57 15.05 8.35
C PHE A 128 -3.89 16.37 8.00
N GLY A 129 -3.65 16.64 6.71
CA GLY A 129 -3.04 17.87 6.23
C GLY A 129 -2.16 17.65 5.00
N GLU A 130 -1.86 18.75 4.32
CA GLU A 130 -0.82 18.79 3.28
C GLU A 130 0.54 18.50 3.97
N ASP A 131 1.33 17.60 3.38
CA ASP A 131 2.66 17.17 3.87
C ASP A 131 2.70 16.35 5.18
N ILE A 132 1.57 15.75 5.60
CA ILE A 132 1.60 14.79 6.72
C ILE A 132 2.08 13.42 6.24
N TRP A 133 3.22 12.97 6.75
CA TRP A 133 3.71 11.62 6.55
C TRP A 133 3.02 10.65 7.51
N GLY A 134 2.42 9.60 6.95
CA GLY A 134 1.77 8.53 7.66
C GLY A 134 2.54 7.23 7.56
N TYR A 135 2.29 6.38 8.54
CA TYR A 135 2.97 5.11 8.75
C TYR A 135 1.97 4.08 9.24
N PHE A 136 1.98 2.89 8.65
CA PHE A 136 1.30 1.75 9.24
C PHE A 136 2.05 0.45 8.99
N LYS A 137 1.89 -0.46 9.95
CA LYS A 137 2.54 -1.75 9.98
C LYS A 137 1.51 -2.82 10.24
N ILE A 138 1.48 -3.82 9.38
CA ILE A 138 0.56 -4.95 9.49
C ILE A 138 1.34 -6.27 9.43
N CYS A 139 0.79 -7.29 10.08
CA CYS A 139 1.13 -8.68 9.77
C CYS A 139 -0.04 -9.37 9.07
N TYR A 140 0.25 -10.35 8.23
CA TYR A 140 -0.74 -11.14 7.50
C TYR A 140 -0.18 -12.50 7.10
N THR A 141 -1.05 -13.45 6.78
CA THR A 141 -0.64 -14.82 6.40
C THR A 141 -0.46 -14.98 4.89
N ARG A 142 -1.18 -14.19 4.10
CA ARG A 142 -1.16 -14.22 2.64
C ARG A 142 -1.55 -12.87 2.05
N MET A 143 -0.88 -12.47 0.98
CA MET A 143 -1.33 -11.36 0.12
C MET A 143 -1.80 -11.90 -1.23
N GLU A 144 -2.94 -11.41 -1.70
CA GLU A 144 -3.45 -11.66 -3.06
C GLU A 144 -3.67 -10.34 -3.79
N MET A 145 -3.28 -10.31 -5.06
CA MET A 145 -3.53 -9.20 -5.96
C MET A 145 -4.48 -9.64 -7.07
N THR A 146 -5.54 -8.87 -7.30
CA THR A 146 -6.52 -9.14 -8.36
C THR A 146 -6.79 -7.93 -9.23
N TRP A 147 -6.96 -8.14 -10.53
CA TRP A 147 -7.36 -7.10 -11.49
C TRP A 147 -7.99 -7.70 -12.75
N ASP A 148 -8.62 -6.84 -13.55
CA ASP A 148 -9.35 -7.25 -14.76
C ASP A 148 -8.73 -6.77 -16.07
N SER A 149 -7.97 -5.67 -16.07
CA SER A 149 -7.37 -5.13 -17.29
C SER A 149 -6.09 -4.34 -17.06
N PHE A 150 -5.27 -4.26 -18.10
CA PHE A 150 -4.11 -3.37 -18.16
C PHE A 150 -4.53 -1.97 -18.67
N TYR A 151 -3.84 -0.92 -18.24
CA TYR A 151 -4.05 0.44 -18.74
C TYR A 151 -3.90 0.48 -20.26
N ASN A 152 -4.84 1.16 -20.93
CA ASN A 152 -4.96 1.24 -22.39
C ASN A 152 -5.14 -0.10 -23.15
N GLN A 153 -5.41 -1.23 -22.50
CA GLN A 153 -5.98 -2.37 -23.20
C GLN A 153 -7.42 -2.04 -23.59
N ARG A 154 -7.68 -1.84 -24.88
CA ARG A 154 -9.05 -1.89 -25.39
C ARG A 154 -9.50 -3.34 -25.28
N ASP A 155 -10.61 -3.57 -24.59
CA ASP A 155 -11.31 -4.85 -24.64
C ASP A 155 -11.67 -5.13 -26.11
N THR A 156 -10.88 -5.99 -26.76
CA THR A 156 -11.17 -6.54 -28.09
C THR A 156 -12.07 -7.75 -27.98
#